data_AF-A0A364KRI1-F1
#
_entry.id   AF-A0A364KRI1-F1
#
_cell.length_a   1.000
_cell.length_b   1.000
_cell.length_c   1.000
_cell.angle_alpha   90.00
_cell.angle_beta   90.00
_cell.angle_gamma   90.00
#
_symmetry.space_group_name_H-M   'P 1'
#
loop_
_entity.id
_entity.type
_entity.pdbx_description
1 polymer ?
#
loop_
_entity_poly.entity_id
_entity_poly.type
_entity_poly.pdbx_seq_one_letter_code
_entity_poly.pdbx_strand_id
1 'polypeptide(L)'
;MQTALYSFQPAIKRGVRVVALAELQETSDVACDTGSDVADLKREFDDYQLGPATPVVDLSLVPEDWNKKVPTLIGRWAPSSDALVSRARAARQWLRQRPEKEVVAICHGGFLHYLTQDWSGIKAEEHASAWENCDFRTYQFDDNLDDATMVETDESRHARGVADQKVPTKEKQYVLYLQAMQTWEDRGFQNPLKLNKQFLTAP
;
A
#
# COMPACT_ATOMS: atom_id res chain seq x y z
N MET A 1 -7.69 0.30 -8.56
CA MET A 1 -9.10 -0.17 -8.52
C MET A 1 -9.48 -1.01 -9.73
N GLN A 2 -9.22 -0.56 -10.97
CA GLN A 2 -9.47 -1.36 -12.18
C GLN A 2 -8.85 -2.76 -12.14
N THR A 3 -7.60 -2.89 -11.65
CA THR A 3 -6.96 -4.20 -11.40
C THR A 3 -7.83 -5.13 -10.55
N ALA A 4 -8.50 -4.62 -9.51
CA ALA A 4 -9.41 -5.41 -8.69
C ALA A 4 -10.61 -5.90 -9.50
N LEU A 5 -11.23 -4.98 -10.23
CA LEU A 5 -12.44 -5.25 -11.02
C LEU A 5 -12.18 -6.26 -12.14
N TYR A 6 -11.01 -6.21 -12.79
CA TYR A 6 -10.65 -7.13 -13.86
C TYR A 6 -10.11 -8.47 -13.35
N SER A 7 -9.20 -8.47 -12.37
CA SER A 7 -8.57 -9.70 -11.89
C SER A 7 -9.52 -10.57 -11.06
N PHE A 8 -10.50 -9.97 -10.37
CA PHE A 8 -11.39 -10.67 -9.45
C PHE A 8 -12.84 -10.76 -9.93
N GLN A 9 -13.08 -10.64 -11.25
CA GLN A 9 -14.42 -10.81 -11.84
C GLN A 9 -15.16 -12.06 -11.33
N PRO A 10 -14.53 -13.26 -11.21
CA PRO A 10 -15.24 -14.43 -10.71
C PRO A 10 -15.73 -14.28 -9.27
N ALA A 11 -14.95 -13.60 -8.40
CA ALA A 11 -15.35 -13.35 -7.02
C ALA A 11 -16.44 -12.29 -6.94
N ILE A 12 -16.32 -11.22 -7.72
CA ILE A 12 -17.31 -10.15 -7.83
C ILE A 12 -18.66 -10.72 -8.29
N LYS A 13 -18.67 -11.58 -9.32
CA LYS A 13 -19.89 -12.26 -9.78
C LYS A 13 -20.57 -13.13 -8.71
N ARG A 14 -19.83 -13.58 -7.69
CA ARG A 14 -20.39 -14.30 -6.53
C ARG A 14 -20.85 -13.38 -5.39
N GLY A 15 -20.77 -12.06 -5.58
CA GLY A 15 -21.23 -11.06 -4.62
C GLY A 15 -20.12 -10.42 -3.77
N VAL A 16 -18.84 -10.70 -4.04
CA VAL A 16 -17.74 -10.03 -3.33
C VAL A 16 -17.65 -8.57 -3.77
N ARG A 17 -17.66 -7.65 -2.79
CA ARG A 17 -17.49 -6.21 -3.03
C ARG A 17 -16.01 -5.82 -2.99
N VAL A 18 -15.65 -4.77 -3.73
CA VAL A 18 -14.34 -4.14 -3.69
C VAL A 18 -14.41 -2.95 -2.75
N VAL A 19 -13.70 -2.98 -1.63
CA VAL A 19 -13.64 -1.85 -0.69
C VAL A 19 -12.46 -0.96 -1.07
N ALA A 20 -12.72 0.31 -1.37
CA ALA A 20 -11.69 1.31 -1.56
C ALA A 20 -11.23 1.83 -0.20
N LEU A 21 -10.01 1.47 0.19
CA LEU A 21 -9.38 1.89 1.43
C LEU A 21 -8.33 2.96 1.13
N ALA A 22 -8.58 4.21 1.52
CA ALA A 22 -7.71 5.35 1.19
C ALA A 22 -6.27 5.19 1.71
N GLU A 23 -6.09 4.45 2.80
CA GLU A 23 -4.77 4.15 3.38
C GLU A 23 -3.83 3.46 2.39
N LEU A 24 -4.35 2.70 1.41
CA LEU A 24 -3.57 1.91 0.44
C LEU A 24 -3.14 2.70 -0.81
N GLN A 25 -3.33 4.02 -0.84
CA GLN A 25 -2.86 4.84 -1.95
C GLN A 25 -1.32 4.86 -2.06
N GLU A 26 -0.76 5.11 -3.23
CA GLU A 26 0.70 5.20 -3.44
C GLU A 26 1.35 6.32 -2.60
N THR A 27 2.68 6.32 -2.55
CA THR A 27 3.50 7.10 -1.62
C THR A 27 3.59 8.59 -1.92
N SER A 28 3.72 9.01 -3.18
CA SER A 28 4.09 10.39 -3.52
C SER A 28 2.89 11.30 -3.84
N ASP A 29 3.11 12.61 -3.95
CA ASP A 29 2.10 13.61 -4.33
C ASP A 29 2.00 13.86 -5.84
N VAL A 30 2.73 13.12 -6.68
CA VAL A 30 2.60 13.30 -8.13
C VAL A 30 1.21 12.87 -8.61
N ALA A 31 0.77 13.40 -9.75
CA ALA A 31 -0.58 13.19 -10.26
C ALA A 31 -0.92 11.71 -10.50
N CYS A 32 0.03 10.86 -10.89
CA CYS A 32 -0.22 9.43 -11.09
C CYS A 32 -0.40 8.64 -9.78
N ASP A 33 0.10 9.18 -8.67
CA ASP A 33 0.02 8.56 -7.34
C ASP A 33 -1.12 9.16 -6.50
N THR A 34 -1.76 10.22 -7.01
CA THR A 34 -2.84 10.95 -6.34
C THR A 34 -4.17 10.59 -6.98
N GLY A 35 -5.11 10.14 -6.15
CA GLY A 35 -6.42 9.72 -6.65
C GLY A 35 -7.36 10.87 -6.98
N SER A 36 -8.43 10.55 -7.71
CA SER A 36 -9.49 11.50 -8.06
C SER A 36 -10.39 11.85 -6.86
N ASP A 37 -11.17 12.93 -6.98
CA ASP A 37 -12.19 13.26 -5.98
C ASP A 37 -13.25 12.13 -5.90
N VAL A 38 -13.88 11.97 -4.73
CA VAL A 38 -14.82 10.87 -4.48
C VAL A 38 -16.01 10.89 -5.45
N ALA A 39 -16.48 12.08 -5.83
CA ALA A 39 -17.55 12.25 -6.81
C ALA A 39 -17.15 11.73 -8.22
N ASP A 40 -15.90 11.89 -8.60
CA ASP A 40 -15.38 11.40 -9.88
C ASP A 40 -15.21 9.89 -9.85
N LEU A 41 -14.71 9.33 -8.75
CA LEU A 41 -14.67 7.87 -8.55
C LEU A 41 -16.07 7.26 -8.60
N LYS A 42 -17.06 7.87 -7.93
CA LYS A 42 -18.45 7.40 -8.01
C LYS A 42 -18.93 7.35 -9.45
N ARG A 43 -18.67 8.41 -10.23
CA ARG A 43 -19.07 8.50 -11.64
C ARG A 43 -18.33 7.49 -12.52
N GLU A 44 -17.02 7.30 -12.31
CA GLU A 44 -16.21 6.38 -13.11
C GLU A 44 -16.61 4.91 -12.91
N PHE A 45 -17.02 4.55 -11.69
CA PHE A 45 -17.29 3.15 -11.33
C PHE A 45 -18.77 2.82 -11.12
N ASP A 46 -19.68 3.72 -11.49
CA ASP A 46 -21.13 3.56 -11.32
C ASP A 46 -21.70 2.37 -12.11
N ASP A 47 -21.09 2.04 -13.25
CA ASP A 47 -21.53 0.92 -14.09
C ASP A 47 -21.25 -0.46 -13.45
N TYR A 48 -20.42 -0.52 -12.40
CA TYR A 48 -20.09 -1.77 -11.71
C TYR A 48 -21.09 -2.04 -10.59
N GLN A 49 -22.15 -2.79 -10.90
CA GLN A 49 -23.25 -3.11 -9.97
C GLN A 49 -23.37 -4.62 -9.74
N LEU A 50 -23.58 -5.03 -8.48
CA LEU A 50 -23.97 -6.40 -8.10
C LEU A 50 -25.49 -6.62 -8.16
N GLY A 51 -26.26 -5.53 -8.19
CA GLY A 51 -27.72 -5.52 -8.25
C GLY A 51 -28.23 -4.08 -8.41
N PRO A 52 -29.55 -3.85 -8.46
CA PRO A 52 -30.12 -2.56 -8.84
C PRO A 52 -29.69 -1.35 -7.98
N ALA A 53 -29.21 -1.58 -6.76
CA ALA A 53 -28.78 -0.52 -5.83
C ALA A 53 -27.53 -0.93 -5.03
N THR A 54 -26.73 -1.87 -5.54
CA THR A 54 -25.58 -2.42 -4.80
C THR A 54 -24.30 -2.24 -5.63
N PRO A 55 -23.56 -1.14 -5.42
CA PRO A 55 -22.32 -0.91 -6.14
C PRO A 55 -21.28 -1.96 -5.74
N VAL A 56 -20.56 -2.45 -6.75
CA VAL A 56 -19.41 -3.35 -6.57
C VAL A 56 -18.33 -2.65 -5.77
N VAL A 57 -18.06 -1.38 -6.07
CA VAL A 57 -17.07 -0.56 -5.38
C VAL A 57 -17.71 0.15 -4.19
N ASP A 58 -17.18 -0.12 -3.00
CA ASP A 58 -17.51 0.59 -1.77
C ASP A 58 -16.50 1.72 -1.52
N LEU A 59 -16.97 2.97 -1.65
CA LEU A 59 -16.17 4.17 -1.41
C LEU A 59 -16.37 4.77 -0.01
N SER A 60 -17.06 4.08 0.90
CA SER A 60 -17.38 4.61 2.24
C SER A 60 -16.15 4.90 3.11
N LEU A 61 -15.00 4.30 2.79
CA LEU A 61 -13.72 4.51 3.48
C LEU A 61 -12.78 5.44 2.70
N VAL A 62 -13.31 6.19 1.74
CA VAL A 62 -12.58 7.22 0.99
C VAL A 62 -13.10 8.60 1.42
N PRO A 63 -12.45 9.30 2.35
CA PRO A 63 -12.86 10.64 2.75
C PRO A 63 -12.62 11.66 1.63
N GLU A 64 -13.37 12.77 1.62
CA GLU A 64 -13.28 13.79 0.57
C GLU A 64 -11.88 14.42 0.43
N ASP A 65 -11.07 14.42 1.50
CA ASP A 65 -9.72 14.99 1.52
C ASP A 65 -8.61 13.97 1.20
N TRP A 66 -8.95 12.71 0.91
CA TRP A 66 -7.98 11.61 0.76
C TRP A 66 -6.91 11.86 -0.30
N ASN A 67 -7.22 12.65 -1.32
CA ASN A 67 -6.32 12.98 -2.41
C ASN A 67 -5.55 14.29 -2.18
N LYS A 68 -5.69 14.94 -1.03
CA LYS A 68 -4.96 16.16 -0.70
C LYS A 68 -3.61 15.81 -0.09
N LYS A 69 -2.70 15.32 -0.93
CA LYS A 69 -1.30 15.06 -0.59
C LYS A 69 -0.51 16.36 -0.66
N VAL A 70 -0.25 16.99 0.48
CA VAL A 70 0.52 18.23 0.51
C VAL A 70 1.86 17.96 1.19
N PRO A 71 3.00 17.95 0.44
CA PRO A 71 4.32 17.63 1.00
C PRO A 71 4.78 18.56 2.12
N THR A 72 4.33 19.82 2.09
CA THR A 72 4.67 20.85 3.07
C THR A 72 3.78 20.83 4.31
N LEU A 73 2.69 20.05 4.28
CA LEU A 73 1.76 19.94 5.41
C LEU A 73 1.94 18.62 6.12
N ILE A 74 1.86 18.71 7.43
CA ILE A 74 1.72 17.55 8.29
C ILE A 74 0.27 17.09 8.18
N GLY A 75 0.06 15.87 7.68
CA GLY A 75 -1.28 15.31 7.59
C GLY A 75 -1.25 13.82 7.34
N ARG A 76 -2.40 13.17 7.56
CA ARG A 76 -2.59 11.73 7.32
C ARG A 76 -2.21 11.33 5.88
N TRP A 77 -2.50 12.20 4.92
CA TRP A 77 -2.29 11.97 3.48
C TRP A 77 -0.95 12.50 2.98
N ALA A 78 -0.12 13.10 3.83
CA ALA A 78 1.18 13.61 3.42
C ALA A 78 2.07 12.48 2.88
N PRO A 79 2.91 12.74 1.87
CA PRO A 79 3.83 11.76 1.33
C PRO A 79 5.09 11.54 2.21
N SER A 80 5.07 12.05 3.45
CA SER A 80 6.15 11.84 4.43
C SER A 80 6.19 10.41 4.95
N SER A 81 7.37 9.90 5.28
CA SER A 81 7.52 8.57 5.87
C SER A 81 6.69 8.35 7.12
N ASP A 82 6.57 9.36 8.00
CA ASP A 82 5.77 9.25 9.22
C ASP A 82 4.29 8.98 8.91
N ALA A 83 3.74 9.72 7.94
CA ALA A 83 2.37 9.54 7.48
C ALA A 83 2.17 8.19 6.77
N LEU A 84 3.12 7.77 5.92
CA LEU A 84 3.06 6.49 5.21
C LEU A 84 3.14 5.29 6.17
N VAL A 85 4.03 5.33 7.16
CA VAL A 85 4.11 4.32 8.23
C VAL A 85 2.82 4.26 9.03
N SER A 86 2.26 5.43 9.39
CA SER A 86 0.99 5.51 10.11
C SER A 86 -0.19 4.95 9.31
N ARG A 87 -0.26 5.27 8.00
CA ARG A 87 -1.29 4.75 7.09
C ARG A 87 -1.16 3.24 6.92
N ALA A 88 0.06 2.73 6.72
CA ALA A 88 0.30 1.30 6.60
C ALA A 88 -0.09 0.55 7.87
N ARG A 89 0.19 1.10 9.06
CA ARG A 89 -0.28 0.56 10.34
C ARG A 89 -1.81 0.53 10.40
N ALA A 90 -2.48 1.64 10.09
CA ALA A 90 -3.94 1.71 10.10
C ALA A 90 -4.57 0.71 9.12
N ALA A 91 -3.99 0.54 7.93
CA ALA A 91 -4.43 -0.45 6.95
C ALA A 91 -4.29 -1.88 7.48
N ARG A 92 -3.14 -2.25 8.06
CA ARG A 92 -2.96 -3.58 8.68
C ARG A 92 -3.95 -3.85 9.80
N GLN A 93 -4.18 -2.86 10.67
CA GLN A 93 -5.16 -2.98 11.76
C GLN A 93 -6.58 -3.18 11.22
N TRP A 94 -6.97 -2.44 10.19
CA TRP A 94 -8.27 -2.61 9.53
C TRP A 94 -8.39 -3.99 8.87
N LEU A 95 -7.35 -4.43 8.15
CA LEU A 95 -7.28 -5.76 7.51
C LEU A 95 -7.39 -6.89 8.52
N ARG A 96 -6.74 -6.77 9.69
CA ARG A 96 -6.79 -7.77 10.76
C ARG A 96 -8.16 -7.91 11.42
N GLN A 97 -8.96 -6.84 11.42
CA GLN A 97 -10.32 -6.84 11.98
C GLN A 97 -11.37 -7.39 11.03
N ARG A 98 -10.97 -7.77 9.80
CA ARG A 98 -11.88 -8.30 8.80
C ARG A 98 -12.42 -9.68 9.22
N PRO A 99 -13.75 -9.92 9.12
CA PRO A 99 -14.33 -11.23 9.39
C PRO A 99 -14.01 -12.25 8.27
N GLU A 100 -13.55 -11.78 7.11
CA GLU A 100 -13.17 -12.64 5.98
C GLU A 100 -11.94 -13.50 6.31
N LYS A 101 -11.97 -14.78 5.93
CA LYS A 101 -10.82 -15.69 6.09
C LYS A 101 -9.64 -15.33 5.19
N GLU A 102 -9.94 -14.81 4.01
CA GLU A 102 -8.97 -14.40 3.01
C GLU A 102 -9.35 -13.01 2.51
N VAL A 103 -8.37 -12.11 2.51
CA VAL A 103 -8.52 -10.75 2.01
C VAL A 103 -7.45 -10.50 0.96
N VAL A 104 -7.86 -9.96 -0.19
CA VAL A 104 -6.92 -9.52 -1.21
C VAL A 104 -6.80 -8.00 -1.12
N ALA A 105 -5.61 -7.52 -0.74
CA ALA A 105 -5.26 -6.12 -0.81
C ALA A 105 -4.55 -5.84 -2.15
N ILE A 106 -5.06 -4.86 -2.91
CA ILE A 106 -4.48 -4.42 -4.18
C ILE A 106 -3.95 -3.01 -3.99
N CYS A 107 -2.67 -2.83 -4.25
CA CYS A 107 -1.93 -1.63 -3.90
C CYS A 107 -0.82 -1.36 -4.92
N HIS A 108 0.06 -0.43 -4.62
CA HIS A 108 1.15 0.02 -5.47
C HIS A 108 2.50 -0.40 -4.87
N GLY A 109 3.52 -0.54 -5.74
CA GLY A 109 4.83 -1.07 -5.35
C GLY A 109 5.51 -0.29 -4.23
N GLY A 110 5.49 1.05 -4.29
CA GLY A 110 6.11 1.89 -3.26
C GLY A 110 5.46 1.72 -1.90
N PHE A 111 4.12 1.78 -1.85
CA PHE A 111 3.37 1.63 -0.61
C PHE A 111 3.42 0.20 -0.03
N LEU A 112 3.51 -0.82 -0.88
CA LEU A 112 3.60 -2.22 -0.44
C LEU A 112 4.77 -2.45 0.53
N HIS A 113 5.90 -1.77 0.35
CA HIS A 113 7.04 -1.84 1.28
C HIS A 113 6.70 -1.33 2.69
N TYR A 114 5.90 -0.26 2.80
CA TYR A 114 5.40 0.21 4.08
C TYR A 114 4.36 -0.75 4.68
N LEU A 115 3.48 -1.30 3.84
CA LEU A 115 2.42 -2.20 4.26
C LEU A 115 2.99 -3.51 4.81
N THR A 116 3.97 -4.12 4.15
CA THR A 116 4.58 -5.40 4.55
C THR A 116 5.78 -5.23 5.46
N GLN A 117 6.27 -4.00 5.63
CA GLN A 117 7.47 -3.67 6.40
C GLN A 117 8.74 -4.40 5.88
N ASP A 118 8.75 -4.75 4.59
CA ASP A 118 9.87 -5.42 3.94
C ASP A 118 10.48 -4.51 2.87
N TRP A 119 11.74 -4.15 3.08
CA TRP A 119 12.55 -3.30 2.20
C TRP A 119 13.58 -4.10 1.41
N SER A 120 13.54 -5.43 1.50
CA SER A 120 14.44 -6.33 0.79
C SER A 120 14.20 -6.30 -0.71
N GLY A 121 15.26 -6.49 -1.49
CA GLY A 121 15.17 -6.67 -2.94
C GLY A 121 14.94 -5.38 -3.74
N ILE A 122 14.85 -4.22 -3.11
CA ILE A 122 14.90 -2.93 -3.81
C ILE A 122 16.34 -2.75 -4.31
N LYS A 123 16.55 -2.88 -5.63
CA LYS A 123 17.86 -2.72 -6.25
C LYS A 123 17.98 -1.34 -6.90
N ALA A 124 19.20 -0.81 -6.97
CA ALA A 124 19.45 0.46 -7.66
C ALA A 124 19.20 0.38 -9.18
N GLU A 125 19.33 -0.82 -9.76
CA GLU A 125 19.45 -1.03 -11.22
C GLU A 125 18.15 -1.49 -11.90
N GLU A 126 17.21 -2.08 -11.15
CA GLU A 126 16.03 -2.76 -11.69
C GLU A 126 14.79 -2.34 -10.87
N HIS A 127 14.01 -1.39 -11.40
CA HIS A 127 12.76 -0.86 -10.83
C HIS A 127 12.88 -0.16 -9.45
N ALA A 128 12.01 0.81 -9.17
CA ALA A 128 12.04 1.56 -7.89
C ALA A 128 11.34 0.79 -6.74
N SER A 129 11.07 -0.49 -6.95
CA SER A 129 10.26 -1.34 -6.07
C SER A 129 10.77 -2.77 -6.23
N ALA A 130 10.69 -3.57 -5.16
CA ALA A 130 10.97 -5.01 -5.26
C ALA A 130 9.75 -5.83 -5.72
N TRP A 131 8.67 -5.16 -6.13
CA TRP A 131 7.43 -5.76 -6.63
C TRP A 131 7.28 -5.49 -8.11
N GLU A 132 7.02 -6.56 -8.87
CA GLU A 132 6.69 -6.49 -10.29
C GLU A 132 5.21 -6.13 -10.51
N ASN A 133 4.88 -5.69 -11.73
CA ASN A 133 3.49 -5.46 -12.10
C ASN A 133 2.67 -6.75 -12.01
N CYS A 134 1.55 -6.69 -11.29
CA CYS A 134 0.70 -7.86 -11.01
C CYS A 134 1.40 -8.97 -10.20
N ASP A 135 2.51 -8.68 -9.53
CA ASP A 135 3.08 -9.56 -8.51
C ASP A 135 2.06 -9.76 -7.37
N PHE A 136 2.06 -10.95 -6.77
CA PHE A 136 1.26 -11.25 -5.59
C PHE A 136 2.08 -12.08 -4.62
N ARG A 137 1.88 -11.80 -3.34
CA ARG A 137 2.50 -12.53 -2.23
C ARG A 137 1.44 -12.77 -1.17
N THR A 138 1.57 -13.88 -0.44
CA THR A 138 0.64 -14.22 0.64
C THR A 138 1.27 -14.00 2.00
N TYR A 139 0.46 -13.50 2.92
CA TYR A 139 0.89 -13.10 4.26
C TYR A 139 -0.09 -13.63 5.30
N GLN A 140 0.42 -13.84 6.51
CA GLN A 140 -0.38 -14.12 7.70
C GLN A 140 -0.09 -13.08 8.76
N PHE A 141 -1.10 -12.73 9.56
CA PHE A 141 -0.88 -11.91 10.74
C PHE A 141 -0.18 -12.74 11.81
N ASP A 142 0.86 -12.18 12.42
CA ASP A 142 1.49 -12.79 13.57
C ASP A 142 0.79 -12.29 14.85
N ASP A 143 0.23 -13.21 15.63
CA ASP A 143 -0.46 -12.88 16.88
C ASP A 143 0.50 -12.49 18.01
N ASN A 144 1.79 -12.81 17.88
CA ASN A 144 2.82 -12.50 18.87
C ASN A 144 3.51 -11.16 18.62
N LEU A 145 3.18 -10.49 17.51
CA LEU A 145 3.77 -9.22 17.13
C LEU A 145 2.76 -8.08 17.23
N ASP A 146 3.23 -6.94 17.71
CA ASP A 146 2.43 -5.71 17.82
C ASP A 146 2.04 -5.15 16.44
N ASP A 147 1.16 -4.14 16.44
CA ASP A 147 0.86 -3.32 15.25
C ASP A 147 0.30 -4.08 14.04
N ALA A 148 -0.35 -5.22 14.29
CA ALA A 148 -0.89 -6.10 13.26
C ALA A 148 0.17 -6.48 12.22
N THR A 149 1.41 -6.75 12.65
CA THR A 149 2.49 -7.18 11.75
C THR A 149 2.08 -8.43 10.96
N MET A 150 2.47 -8.43 9.69
CA MET A 150 2.23 -9.52 8.75
C MET A 150 3.56 -10.18 8.41
N VAL A 151 3.57 -11.50 8.30
CA VAL A 151 4.72 -12.31 7.88
C VAL A 151 4.37 -12.98 6.56
N GLU A 152 5.27 -12.87 5.57
CA GLU A 152 5.10 -13.56 4.30
C GLU A 152 5.16 -15.07 4.52
N THR A 153 4.25 -15.82 3.90
CA THR A 153 4.21 -17.28 4.05
C THR A 153 5.39 -17.96 3.36
N ASP A 154 5.75 -19.14 3.83
CA ASP A 154 6.82 -19.94 3.22
C ASP A 154 6.47 -20.35 1.78
N GLU A 155 5.19 -20.63 1.50
CA GLU A 155 4.73 -20.95 0.15
C GLU A 155 4.93 -19.78 -0.82
N SER A 156 4.61 -18.55 -0.38
CA SER A 156 4.84 -17.34 -1.17
C SER A 156 6.33 -17.13 -1.45
N ARG A 157 7.17 -17.28 -0.41
CA ARG A 157 8.63 -17.15 -0.51
C ARG A 157 9.24 -18.18 -1.45
N HIS A 158 8.74 -19.43 -1.41
CA HIS A 158 9.16 -20.48 -2.32
C HIS A 158 8.75 -20.18 -3.76
N ALA A 159 7.50 -19.77 -3.99
CA ALA A 159 6.97 -19.47 -5.31
C ALA A 159 7.77 -18.35 -6.01
N ARG A 160 8.24 -17.34 -5.26
CA ARG A 160 9.08 -16.25 -5.80
C ARG A 160 10.59 -16.50 -5.73
N GLY A 161 11.01 -17.72 -5.40
CA GLY A 161 12.43 -18.14 -5.48
C GLY A 161 13.34 -17.58 -4.38
N VAL A 162 12.81 -17.25 -3.20
CA VAL A 162 13.60 -16.71 -2.08
C VAL A 162 13.54 -17.53 -0.80
N ALA A 163 13.05 -18.77 -0.86
CA ALA A 163 12.92 -19.64 0.31
C ALA A 163 14.23 -19.78 1.10
N ASP A 164 15.37 -19.88 0.40
CA ASP A 164 16.70 -20.03 1.03
C ASP A 164 17.30 -18.71 1.54
N GLN A 165 16.67 -17.58 1.22
CA GLN A 165 17.13 -16.27 1.68
C GLN A 165 16.69 -16.06 3.13
N LYS A 166 17.61 -15.61 3.98
CA LYS A 166 17.28 -15.26 5.37
C LYS A 166 16.40 -14.01 5.40
N VAL A 167 15.28 -14.08 6.13
CA VAL A 167 14.45 -12.90 6.44
C VAL A 167 15.31 -11.89 7.22
N PRO A 168 15.46 -10.64 6.75
CA PRO A 168 16.24 -9.64 7.48
C PRO A 168 15.66 -9.33 8.86
N THR A 169 16.53 -9.05 9.83
CA THR A 169 16.11 -8.58 11.16
C THR A 169 15.50 -7.18 11.08
N LYS A 170 14.82 -6.74 12.13
CA LYS A 170 14.25 -5.38 12.20
C LYS A 170 15.30 -4.28 11.99
N GLU A 171 16.48 -4.45 12.57
CA GLU A 171 17.61 -3.52 12.41
C GLU A 171 18.09 -3.49 10.96
N LYS A 172 18.18 -4.67 10.32
CA LYS A 172 18.56 -4.75 8.91
C LYS A 172 17.49 -4.16 7.98
N GLN A 173 16.21 -4.39 8.27
CA GLN A 173 15.10 -3.75 7.55
C GLN A 173 15.17 -2.23 7.65
N TYR A 174 15.52 -1.68 8.81
CA TYR A 174 15.70 -0.24 8.97
C TYR A 174 16.87 0.31 8.12
N VAL A 175 17.99 -0.40 8.05
CA VAL A 175 19.10 -0.02 7.14
C VAL A 175 18.65 -0.07 5.68
N LEU A 176 17.94 -1.11 5.27
CA LEU A 176 17.42 -1.25 3.90
C LEU A 176 16.40 -0.14 3.58
N TYR A 177 15.56 0.24 4.53
CA TYR A 177 14.66 1.37 4.41
C TYR A 177 15.41 2.68 4.12
N LEU A 178 16.45 3.01 4.89
CA LEU A 178 17.26 4.21 4.64
C LEU A 178 17.92 4.18 3.25
N GLN A 179 18.42 3.01 2.84
CA GLN A 179 18.99 2.82 1.49
C GLN A 179 17.94 2.99 0.39
N ALA A 180 16.72 2.50 0.60
CA ALA A 180 15.61 2.69 -0.34
C ALA A 180 15.24 4.17 -0.50
N MET A 181 15.17 4.92 0.60
CA MET A 181 14.90 6.37 0.56
C MET A 181 15.94 7.11 -0.29
N GLN A 182 17.23 6.79 -0.11
CA GLN A 182 18.30 7.38 -0.91
C GLN A 182 18.23 6.94 -2.37
N THR A 183 17.96 5.65 -2.62
CA THR A 183 17.84 5.09 -3.97
C THR A 183 16.71 5.75 -4.76
N TRP A 184 15.59 6.04 -4.10
CA TRP A 184 14.49 6.79 -4.70
C TRP A 184 14.91 8.21 -5.05
N GLU A 185 15.57 8.91 -4.13
CA GLU A 185 16.07 10.27 -4.36
C GLU A 185 17.07 10.34 -5.52
N ASP A 186 18.05 9.45 -5.55
CA ASP A 186 19.10 9.41 -6.58
C ASP A 186 18.53 9.19 -7.98
N ARG A 187 17.31 8.63 -8.06
CA ARG A 187 16.57 8.37 -9.30
C ARG A 187 15.55 9.47 -9.63
N GLY A 188 15.53 10.56 -8.86
CA GLY A 188 14.63 11.70 -9.05
C GLY A 188 13.22 11.49 -8.50
N PHE A 189 12.98 10.41 -7.74
CA PHE A 189 11.74 10.26 -6.99
C PHE A 189 11.81 11.07 -5.69
N GLN A 190 10.63 11.37 -5.15
CA GLN A 190 10.51 11.97 -3.84
C GLN A 190 11.15 11.07 -2.78
N ASN A 191 11.82 11.67 -1.79
CA ASN A 191 12.35 10.99 -0.62
C ASN A 191 11.40 11.22 0.57
N PRO A 192 10.50 10.28 0.90
CA PRO A 192 9.52 10.46 1.98
C PRO A 192 10.15 10.80 3.33
N LEU A 193 11.36 10.30 3.61
CA LEU A 193 12.02 10.53 4.89
C LEU A 193 12.39 12.00 5.06
N LYS A 194 12.84 12.67 3.99
CA LYS A 194 13.18 14.11 4.01
C LYS A 194 11.97 15.03 4.14
N LEU A 195 10.75 14.49 4.02
CA LEU A 195 9.50 15.22 4.21
C LEU A 195 8.94 15.08 5.64
N ASN A 196 9.59 14.30 6.50
CA ASN A 196 9.21 14.23 7.90
C ASN A 196 9.38 15.60 8.59
N LYS A 197 8.57 15.85 9.62
CA LYS A 197 8.56 17.11 10.39
C LYS A 197 9.93 17.61 10.81
N GLN A 198 10.78 16.68 11.23
CA GLN A 198 12.12 16.94 11.72
C GLN A 198 13.06 17.53 10.67
N PHE A 199 12.73 17.39 9.38
CA PHE A 199 13.49 17.96 8.26
C PHE A 199 12.81 19.19 7.62
N LEU A 200 11.49 19.36 7.81
CA LEU A 200 10.75 20.55 7.35
C LEU A 200 11.03 21.82 8.19
N THR A 201 11.71 21.68 9.32
CA THR A 201 12.00 22.77 10.29
C THR A 201 13.49 23.05 10.46
N ALA A 202 14.36 22.43 9.65
CA ALA A 202 15.78 22.77 9.65
C ALA A 202 15.98 24.18 9.03
N PRO A 203 16.69 25.09 9.71
CA PRO A 203 16.88 26.48 9.27
C PRO A 203 17.72 26.60 8.00
#